data_AF-A0A365PPD3-F1
#
_entry.id   AF-A0A365PPD3-F1
#
_cell.length_a   1.000
_cell.length_b   1.000
_cell.length_c   1.000
_cell.angle_alpha   90.00
_cell.angle_beta   90.00
_cell.angle_gamma   90.00
#
_symmetry.space_group_name_H-M   'P 1'
#
loop_
_entity.id
_entity.type
_entity.pdbx_description
1 polymer ?
#
loop_
_entity_poly.entity_id
_entity_poly.type
_entity_poly.pdbx_seq_one_letter_code
_entity_poly.pdbx_strand_id
1 'polypeptide(L)' 'MTSPRIVSLESIIVDLPTIRPHKLAMHTMQKQTLVIIRMRCSDG' A
#
# COMPACT_ATOMS: atom_id res chain seq x y z
N MET A 1 28.73 13.19 -3.97
CA MET A 1 27.83 12.20 -3.33
C MET A 1 26.81 11.79 -4.37
N THR A 2 26.73 10.49 -4.69
CA THR A 2 25.88 9.98 -5.77
C THR A 2 24.44 9.84 -5.27
N SER A 3 23.46 10.34 -6.03
CA SER A 3 22.04 10.16 -5.69
C SER A 3 21.65 8.69 -5.83
N PRO A 4 20.88 8.12 -4.88
CA PRO A 4 20.38 6.77 -5.01
C PRO A 4 19.42 6.67 -6.20
N ARG A 5 19.62 5.64 -7.03
CA ARG A 5 18.78 5.38 -8.20
C ARG A 5 17.76 4.32 -7.87
N ILE A 6 16.54 4.49 -8.35
CA ILE A 6 15.51 3.46 -8.27
C ILE A 6 15.91 2.30 -9.18
N VAL A 7 15.99 1.11 -8.62
CA VAL A 7 16.38 -0.13 -9.32
C VAL A 7 15.15 -0.94 -9.72
N SER A 8 14.15 -1.01 -8.83
CA SER A 8 12.90 -1.73 -9.11
C SER A 8 11.73 -1.11 -8.35
N LEU A 9 10.54 -1.20 -8.94
CA LEU A 9 9.28 -0.82 -8.32
C LEU A 9 8.25 -1.90 -8.59
N GLU A 10 7.62 -2.39 -7.52
CA GLU A 10 6.56 -3.38 -7.59
C GLU A 10 5.31 -2.85 -6.89
N SER A 11 4.14 -3.14 -7.46
CA SER A 11 2.85 -2.88 -6.84
C SER A 11 2.18 -4.18 -6.44
N ILE A 12 1.69 -4.22 -5.21
CA ILE A 12 0.99 -5.38 -4.65
C ILE A 12 -0.36 -4.87 -4.18
N ILE A 13 -1.43 -5.41 -4.76
CA ILE A 13 -2.81 -5.11 -4.35
C ILE A 13 -3.24 -6.19 -3.36
N VAL A 14 -3.70 -5.78 -2.19
CA VAL A 14 -4.14 -6.72 -1.14
C VAL A 14 -5.45 -6.25 -0.55
N ASP A 15 -6.42 -7.16 -0.46
CA ASP A 15 -7.64 -6.95 0.29
C ASP A 15 -7.45 -7.40 1.73
N LEU A 16 -7.75 -6.52 2.69
CA LEU A 16 -7.73 -6.84 4.12
C LEU A 16 -9.06 -6.49 4.78
N PRO A 17 -9.45 -7.23 5.84
CA PRO A 17 -10.52 -6.79 6.72
C PRO A 17 -10.10 -5.50 7.44
N THR A 18 -11.06 -4.62 7.71
CA THR A 18 -10.84 -3.48 8.61
C THR A 18 -10.80 -3.97 10.06
N ILE A 19 -9.89 -3.44 10.89
CA ILE A 19 -9.75 -3.84 12.32
C ILE A 19 -11.06 -3.57 13.09
N ARG A 20 -11.75 -2.49 12.75
CA ARG A 20 -13.11 -2.18 13.19
C ARG A 20 -13.89 -1.64 11.99
N PRO A 21 -15.13 -2.05 11.77
CA PRO A 21 -15.90 -1.55 10.64
C PRO A 21 -16.09 -0.04 10.68
N HIS A 22 -15.80 0.64 9.56
CA HIS A 22 -15.90 2.09 9.46
C HIS A 22 -17.30 2.47 8.96
N LYS A 23 -18.07 3.20 9.79
CA LYS A 23 -19.40 3.71 9.44
C LYS A 23 -19.26 4.99 8.61
N LEU A 24 -19.65 4.91 7.35
CA LEU A 24 -19.89 6.05 6.46
C LEU A 24 -21.38 6.41 6.49
N ALA A 25 -21.74 7.56 5.92
CA ALA A 25 -23.12 8.07 5.93
C ALA A 25 -24.17 7.06 5.42
N MET A 26 -23.81 6.24 4.43
CA MET A 26 -24.74 5.32 3.76
C MET A 26 -24.29 3.85 3.80
N HIS A 27 -23.09 3.56 4.32
CA HIS A 27 -22.51 2.22 4.25
C HIS A 27 -21.55 1.96 5.40
N THR A 28 -21.31 0.69 5.75
CA THR A 28 -20.26 0.32 6.69
C THR A 28 -19.18 -0.47 5.96
N MET A 29 -17.99 0.08 5.85
CA MET A 29 -16.85 -0.61 5.23
C MET A 29 -16.33 -1.71 6.16
N GLN A 30 -16.31 -2.95 5.65
CA GLN A 30 -15.85 -4.15 6.35
C GLN A 30 -14.50 -4.67 5.83
N LYS A 31 -14.17 -4.31 4.59
CA LYS A 31 -12.94 -4.65 3.89
C LYS A 31 -12.37 -3.40 3.24
N GLN A 32 -11.07 -3.40 3.03
CA GLN A 32 -10.34 -2.33 2.37
C GLN A 32 -9.28 -2.93 1.46
N THR A 33 -9.09 -2.32 0.30
CA THR A 33 -8.02 -2.67 -0.63
C THR A 33 -6.84 -1.74 -0.39
N LEU A 34 -5.66 -2.30 -0.15
CA LEU A 34 -4.41 -1.57 -0.07
C LEU A 34 -3.60 -1.77 -1.34
N VAL A 35 -2.88 -0.73 -1.75
CA VAL A 35 -1.82 -0.81 -2.75
C VAL A 35 -0.50 -0.62 -2.02
N ILE A 36 0.27 -1.69 -1.89
CA ILE A 36 1.60 -1.68 -1.29
C ILE A 36 2.61 -1.49 -2.42
N ILE A 37 3.42 -0.45 -2.33
CA ILE A 37 4.52 -0.20 -3.27
C ILE A 37 5.82 -0.64 -2.63
N ARG A 38 6.56 -1.50 -3.34
CA ARG A 38 7.88 -1.97 -2.94
C ARG A 38 8.91 -1.38 -3.89
N MET A 39 9.71 -0.46 -3.38
CA MET A 39 10.79 0.20 -4.10
C MET A 39 12.13 -0.34 -3.62
N ARG A 40 13.02 -0.69 -4.55
CA ARG A 40 14.44 -0.96 -4.26
C ARG A 40 15.29 0.12 -4.88
N CYS A 41 16.26 0.62 -4.13
CA CYS A 41 17.20 1.62 -4.58
C CYS A 41 18.61 1.01 -4.69
N SER A 42 19.51 1.72 -5.39
CA SER A 42 20.87 1.27 -5.66
C SER A 42 21.74 1.14 -4.40
N ASP A 43 21.31 1.74 -3.29
CA ASP A 43 21.96 1.76 -1.98
C ASP A 43 21.46 0.68 -1.01
N GLY A 44 20.45 -0.12 -1.41
CA GLY A 44 19.87 -1.20 -0.61
C GLY A 44 18.45 -0.91 -0.13
#